data_AF-A0A2N6BQ60-F1
#
_entry.id   AF-A0A2N6BQ60-F1
#
_cell.length_a   1.000
_cell.length_b   1.000
_cell.length_c   1.000
_cell.angle_alpha   90.00
_cell.angle_beta   90.00
_cell.angle_gamma   90.00
#
_symmetry.space_group_name_H-M   'P 1'
#
loop_
_entity.id
_entity.type
_entity.pdbx_description
1 polymer ?
#
loop_
_entity_poly.entity_id
_entity_poly.type
_entity_poly.pdbx_seq_one_letter_code
_entity_poly.pdbx_strand_id
1 'polypeptide(L)'
;MVLSPMALGLVLVGTQGAIWGSIGILVLTFLTDLLDGFLARRWEVTSELGYLLDGVGDRASYLAALFICAYGVDLSLLVAYLVFFRDIALYAYRAFDDEWSNHIDKTRFWTKSYAFFLKAILIPSLVLAYMKLLGFLTLSPALQLFLSAIYWVFILYSYLSLWMVIRLYRS
;
A
#
# COMPACT_ATOMS: atom_id res chain seq x y z
N MET A 1 10.04 6.75 2.60
CA MET A 1 8.61 7.16 2.49
C MET A 1 8.25 8.37 1.58
N VAL A 2 8.86 9.57 1.70
CA VAL A 2 8.39 10.81 0.99
C VAL A 2 8.56 10.76 -0.54
N LEU A 3 9.39 9.84 -1.03
CA LEU A 3 9.76 9.72 -2.44
C LEU A 3 8.77 8.90 -3.27
N SER A 4 7.85 8.15 -2.65
CA SER A 4 6.90 7.29 -3.37
C SER A 4 5.89 8.06 -4.25
N PRO A 5 5.37 9.25 -3.87
CA PRO A 5 4.55 10.06 -4.78
C PRO A 5 5.35 10.66 -5.94
N MET A 6 6.66 10.89 -5.75
CA MET A 6 7.54 11.37 -6.84
C MET A 6 7.76 10.27 -7.88
N ALA A 7 7.87 9.00 -7.47
CA ALA A 7 7.92 7.87 -8.39
C ALA A 7 6.65 7.79 -9.25
N LEU A 8 5.46 7.98 -8.65
CA LEU A 8 4.21 8.08 -9.39
C LEU A 8 4.22 9.25 -10.38
N GLY A 9 4.67 10.44 -9.95
CA GLY A 9 4.80 11.61 -10.82
C GLY A 9 5.67 11.35 -12.05
N LEU A 10 6.80 10.65 -11.88
CA LEU A 10 7.67 10.26 -13.00
C LEU A 10 7.02 9.23 -13.94
N VAL A 11 6.25 8.27 -13.41
CA VAL A 11 5.49 7.34 -14.25
C VAL A 11 4.48 8.07 -15.12
N LEU A 12 3.81 9.10 -14.57
CA LEU A 12 2.83 9.92 -15.30
C LEU A 12 3.44 10.78 -16.41
N VAL A 13 4.74 11.12 -16.32
CA VAL A 13 5.47 11.79 -17.41
C VAL A 13 5.55 10.88 -18.66
N GLY A 14 5.48 9.56 -18.50
CA GLY A 14 5.34 8.61 -19.60
C GLY A 14 6.56 8.43 -20.51
N THR A 15 7.68 9.11 -20.22
CA THR A 15 8.93 8.89 -20.96
C THR A 15 9.70 7.69 -20.39
N GLN A 16 10.40 6.94 -21.24
CA GLN A 16 11.20 5.79 -20.78
C GLN A 16 12.21 6.20 -19.70
N GLY A 17 12.86 7.35 -19.86
CA GLY A 17 13.78 7.90 -18.87
C GLY A 17 13.12 8.18 -17.52
N ALA A 18 11.89 8.71 -17.52
CA ALA A 18 11.14 8.96 -16.29
C ALA A 18 10.70 7.65 -15.60
N ILE A 19 10.29 6.64 -16.38
CA ILE A 19 9.93 5.33 -15.80
C ILE A 19 11.14 4.67 -15.14
N TRP A 20 12.31 4.68 -15.79
CA TRP A 20 13.56 4.22 -15.17
C TRP A 20 13.94 5.05 -13.93
N GLY A 21 13.77 6.36 -13.99
CA GLY A 21 13.94 7.24 -12.84
C GLY A 21 13.03 6.87 -11.66
N SER A 22 11.77 6.52 -11.94
CA SER A 22 10.82 6.10 -10.90
C SER A 22 11.23 4.79 -10.20
N ILE A 23 11.82 3.85 -10.94
CA ILE A 23 12.38 2.63 -10.38
C ILE A 23 13.57 2.97 -9.47
N GLY A 24 14.46 3.85 -9.93
CA GLY A 24 15.57 4.34 -9.11
C GLY A 24 15.09 4.98 -7.81
N ILE A 25 14.05 5.81 -7.88
CA ILE A 25 13.42 6.43 -6.71
C ILE A 25 12.83 5.37 -5.76
N LEU A 26 12.13 4.36 -6.28
CA LEU A 26 11.58 3.28 -5.45
C LEU A 26 12.68 2.49 -4.75
N VAL A 27 13.76 2.16 -5.45
CA VAL A 27 14.92 1.46 -4.87
C VAL A 27 15.56 2.31 -3.78
N LEU A 28 15.77 3.61 -4.03
CA LEU A 28 16.29 4.53 -3.02
C LEU A 28 15.35 4.63 -1.82
N THR A 29 14.04 4.69 -2.04
CA THR A 29 13.03 4.73 -0.96
C THR A 29 13.15 3.49 -0.07
N PHE A 30 13.26 2.31 -0.68
CA PHE A 30 13.42 1.06 0.05
C PHE A 30 14.73 1.02 0.85
N LEU A 31 15.83 1.52 0.28
CA LEU A 31 17.12 1.64 0.98
C LEU A 31 17.05 2.63 2.14
N THR A 32 16.34 3.75 1.96
CA THR A 32 16.12 4.74 3.03
C THR A 32 15.32 4.15 4.17
N ASP A 33 14.22 3.44 3.91
CA ASP A 33 13.42 2.81 4.96
C ASP A 33 14.22 1.73 5.74
N LEU A 34 15.14 1.02 5.08
CA LEU A 34 16.08 0.09 5.74
C LEU A 34 17.10 0.80 6.64
N LEU A 35 17.62 1.94 6.20
CA LEU A 35 18.56 2.75 6.96
C LEU A 35 17.88 3.41 8.15
N ASP A 36 16.69 4.00 7.96
CA ASP A 36 15.91 4.64 9.02
C ASP A 36 15.51 3.60 10.09
N GLY A 37 15.12 2.40 9.67
CA GLY A 37 14.86 1.29 10.60
C GLY A 37 16.10 0.79 11.35
N PHE A 38 17.31 0.95 10.80
CA PHE A 38 18.57 0.64 11.49
C PHE A 38 18.98 1.74 12.48
N LEU A 39 18.82 3.01 12.09
CA LEU A 39 19.16 4.19 12.90
C LEU A 39 18.16 4.38 14.06
N ALA A 40 16.87 4.15 13.83
CA ALA A 40 15.83 4.24 14.87
C ALA A 40 16.05 3.24 16.02
N ARG A 41 16.48 2.01 15.70
CA ARG A 41 16.85 0.99 16.71
C ARG A 41 18.08 1.35 17.51
N ARG A 42 18.91 2.26 17.01
CA ARG A 42 20.19 2.65 17.64
C ARG A 42 20.09 3.94 18.45
N TRP A 43 19.09 4.77 18.21
CA TRP A 43 19.00 6.10 18.83
C TRP A 43 17.80 6.36 19.74
N GLU A 44 16.82 5.47 19.86
CA GLU A 44 15.70 5.58 20.85
C GLU A 44 14.96 6.95 20.90
N VAL A 45 15.11 7.81 19.90
CA VAL A 45 14.42 9.10 19.83
C VAL A 45 13.21 8.97 18.94
N THR A 46 12.02 8.86 19.55
CA THR A 46 10.73 8.96 18.86
C THR A 46 10.13 10.34 19.10
N SER A 47 10.24 11.23 18.12
CA SER A 47 9.47 12.48 18.09
C SER A 47 8.02 12.18 17.70
N GLU A 48 7.04 12.79 18.39
CA GLU A 48 5.60 12.62 18.10
C GLU A 48 5.25 13.02 16.65
N LEU A 49 5.89 14.06 16.12
CA LEU A 49 5.75 14.46 14.72
C LEU A 49 6.32 13.40 13.76
N GLY A 50 7.41 12.75 14.14
CA GLY A 50 8.02 11.67 13.36
C GLY A 50 7.11 10.45 13.27
N TYR A 51 6.49 10.05 14.38
CA TYR A 51 5.52 8.94 14.41
C TYR A 51 4.30 9.20 13.52
N LEU A 52 3.80 10.43 13.52
CA LEU A 52 2.64 10.84 12.72
C LEU A 52 2.98 10.89 11.22
N LEU A 53 4.16 11.41 10.87
CA LEU A 53 4.67 11.43 9.49
C LEU A 53 4.96 10.02 8.95
N ASP A 54 5.46 9.11 9.79
CA ASP A 54 5.69 7.71 9.44
C ASP A 54 4.38 7.00 9.07
N GLY A 55 3.33 7.19 9.89
CA GLY A 55 1.99 6.63 9.63
C GLY A 55 1.31 7.17 8.35
N VAL A 56 1.60 8.40 7.95
CA VAL A 56 1.10 9.00 6.69
C VAL A 56 1.94 8.54 5.50
N GLY A 57 3.26 8.49 5.64
CA GLY A 57 4.19 8.08 4.60
C GLY A 57 4.03 6.61 4.19
N ASP A 58 3.74 5.73 5.15
CA ASP A 58 3.40 4.33 4.90
C ASP A 58 2.20 4.21 3.97
N ARG A 59 1.17 5.04 4.20
CA ARG A 59 -0.05 5.03 3.39
C ARG A 59 0.13 5.63 2.01
N ALA A 60 0.87 6.73 1.92
CA ALA A 60 1.23 7.33 0.64
C ALA A 60 1.94 6.34 -0.28
N SER A 61 2.78 5.46 0.29
CA SER A 61 3.60 4.52 -0.47
C SER A 61 2.81 3.41 -1.14
N TYR A 62 1.93 2.71 -0.43
CA TYR A 62 1.10 1.68 -1.08
C TYR A 62 0.03 2.28 -1.99
N LEU A 63 -0.47 3.49 -1.72
CA LEU A 63 -1.39 4.19 -2.61
C LEU A 63 -0.71 4.55 -3.92
N ALA A 64 0.50 5.12 -3.88
CA ALA A 64 1.29 5.40 -5.07
C ALA A 64 1.49 4.14 -5.92
N ALA A 65 1.80 3.00 -5.29
CA ALA A 65 1.90 1.72 -5.98
C ALA A 65 0.57 1.26 -6.61
N LEU A 66 -0.57 1.43 -5.92
CA LEU A 66 -1.90 1.13 -6.48
C LEU A 66 -2.23 2.02 -7.69
N PHE A 67 -1.85 3.29 -7.66
CA PHE A 67 -2.01 4.20 -8.81
C PHE A 67 -1.10 3.82 -9.99
N ILE A 68 0.15 3.43 -9.73
CA ILE A 68 1.04 2.90 -10.77
C ILE A 68 0.43 1.63 -11.38
N CYS A 69 -0.15 0.74 -10.58
CA CYS A 69 -0.88 -0.42 -11.08
C CYS A 69 -2.13 -0.02 -11.89
N ALA A 70 -2.86 1.02 -11.48
CA ALA A 70 -4.00 1.54 -12.24
C ALA A 70 -3.60 1.98 -13.64
N TYR A 71 -2.43 2.62 -13.76
CA TYR A 71 -1.90 3.07 -15.05
C TYR A 71 -1.23 1.93 -15.85
N GLY A 72 -0.45 1.08 -15.20
CA GLY A 72 0.37 0.07 -15.86
C GLY A 72 -0.39 -1.21 -16.20
N VAL A 73 -1.27 -1.71 -15.32
CA VAL A 73 -2.03 -2.96 -15.52
C VAL A 73 -3.54 -2.75 -15.62
N ASP A 74 -3.99 -1.52 -15.85
CA ASP A 74 -5.41 -1.16 -16.01
C ASP A 74 -6.26 -1.53 -14.78
N LEU A 75 -5.65 -1.44 -13.58
CA LEU A 75 -6.37 -1.65 -12.33
C LEU A 75 -7.41 -0.53 -12.13
N SER A 76 -8.63 -0.91 -11.74
CA SER A 76 -9.70 0.07 -11.49
C SER A 76 -9.31 1.04 -10.37
N LEU A 77 -9.42 2.34 -10.63
CA LEU A 77 -9.23 3.40 -9.62
C LEU A 77 -10.18 3.24 -8.43
N LEU A 78 -11.34 2.61 -8.65
CA LEU A 78 -12.30 2.30 -7.60
C LEU A 78 -11.70 1.32 -6.57
N VAL A 79 -10.87 0.37 -6.99
CA VAL A 79 -10.14 -0.53 -6.08
C VAL A 79 -9.20 0.28 -5.19
N ALA A 80 -8.39 1.18 -5.77
CA ALA A 80 -7.47 2.02 -5.01
C ALA A 80 -8.22 2.89 -3.99
N TYR A 81 -9.34 3.48 -4.40
CA TYR A 81 -10.22 4.27 -3.52
C TYR A 81 -10.79 3.43 -2.36
N LEU A 82 -11.28 2.22 -2.63
CA LEU A 82 -11.85 1.36 -1.59
C LEU A 82 -10.82 0.87 -0.57
N VAL A 83 -9.59 0.59 -1.01
CA VAL A 83 -8.47 0.27 -0.10
C VAL A 83 -8.17 1.47 0.80
N PHE A 84 -8.07 2.66 0.21
CA PHE A 84 -7.81 3.89 0.96
C PHE A 84 -8.89 4.17 2.01
N PHE A 85 -10.16 4.12 1.60
CA PHE A 85 -11.30 4.36 2.48
C PHE A 85 -11.34 3.35 3.64
N ARG A 86 -11.05 2.08 3.37
CA ARG A 86 -10.97 1.01 4.37
C ARG A 86 -9.92 1.30 5.45
N ASP A 87 -8.75 1.82 5.06
CA ASP A 87 -7.68 2.16 6.00
C ASP A 87 -7.97 3.45 6.79
N ILE A 88 -8.69 4.41 6.20
CA ILE A 88 -9.23 5.56 6.94
C ILE A 88 -10.27 5.09 7.97
N ALA A 89 -11.21 4.23 7.57
CA ALA A 89 -12.25 3.74 8.47
C ALA A 89 -11.67 3.00 9.69
N LEU A 90 -10.65 2.16 9.47
CA LEU A 90 -9.93 1.49 10.56
C LEU A 90 -9.25 2.50 11.50
N TYR A 91 -8.65 3.56 10.95
CA TYR A 91 -7.96 4.58 11.75
C TYR A 91 -8.94 5.49 12.50
N ALA A 92 -10.05 5.86 11.88
CA ALA A 92 -11.11 6.61 12.54
C ALA A 92 -11.64 5.80 13.73
N TYR A 93 -11.91 4.50 13.54
CA TYR A 93 -12.34 3.63 14.63
C TYR A 93 -11.31 3.55 15.77
N ARG A 94 -10.02 3.45 15.43
CA ARG A 94 -8.89 3.51 16.38
C ARG A 94 -8.86 4.80 17.20
N ALA A 95 -9.18 5.92 16.57
CA ALA A 95 -9.10 7.24 17.20
C ALA A 95 -10.27 7.54 18.15
N PHE A 96 -11.40 6.83 18.03
CA PHE A 96 -12.56 6.99 18.91
C PHE A 96 -12.58 6.00 20.09
N ASP A 97 -11.63 5.07 20.15
CA ASP A 97 -11.54 4.06 21.21
C ASP A 97 -10.24 4.26 22.00
N ASP A 98 -10.36 4.89 23.18
CA ASP A 98 -9.24 5.18 24.08
C ASP A 98 -8.55 3.91 24.61
N GLU A 99 -9.26 2.78 24.61
CA GLU A 99 -8.74 1.47 25.01
C GLU A 99 -8.37 0.59 23.79
N TRP A 100 -8.17 1.21 22.62
CA TRP A 100 -7.86 0.47 21.40
C TRP A 100 -6.69 -0.50 21.57
N SER A 101 -5.67 -0.08 22.35
CA SER A 101 -4.46 -0.86 22.62
C SER A 101 -4.74 -2.22 23.27
N ASN A 102 -5.78 -2.31 24.11
CA ASN A 102 -6.15 -3.53 24.83
C ASN A 102 -6.71 -4.62 23.89
N HIS A 103 -7.14 -4.21 22.70
CA HIS A 103 -7.77 -5.07 21.71
C HIS A 103 -6.81 -5.46 20.55
N ILE A 104 -5.56 -4.98 20.58
CA ILE A 104 -4.57 -5.23 19.53
C ILE A 104 -4.33 -6.73 19.34
N ASP A 105 -4.22 -7.50 20.43
CA ASP A 105 -3.94 -8.93 20.34
C ASP A 105 -5.09 -9.72 19.70
N LYS A 106 -6.34 -9.39 20.05
CA LYS A 106 -7.54 -10.00 19.45
C LYS A 106 -7.64 -9.69 17.94
N THR A 107 -7.25 -8.48 17.52
CA THR A 107 -7.43 -8.01 16.13
C THR A 107 -6.18 -8.18 15.26
N ARG A 108 -5.07 -8.64 15.85
CA ARG A 108 -3.76 -8.82 15.22
C ARG A 108 -3.82 -9.73 14.01
N PHE A 109 -4.55 -10.84 14.12
CA PHE A 109 -4.68 -11.83 13.04
C PHE A 109 -5.28 -11.20 11.78
N TRP A 110 -6.38 -10.48 11.91
CA TRP A 110 -7.08 -9.84 10.79
C TRP A 110 -6.28 -8.70 10.18
N THR A 111 -5.66 -7.87 11.03
CA THR A 111 -4.83 -6.75 10.57
C THR A 111 -3.59 -7.23 9.80
N LYS A 112 -2.91 -8.28 10.31
CA LYS A 112 -1.74 -8.86 9.65
C LYS A 112 -2.09 -9.60 8.37
N SER A 113 -3.19 -10.35 8.37
CA SER A 113 -3.63 -11.08 7.18
C SER A 113 -3.98 -10.13 6.04
N TYR A 114 -4.70 -9.04 6.32
CA TYR A 114 -4.93 -7.97 5.33
C TYR A 114 -3.63 -7.43 4.73
N ALA A 115 -2.66 -7.05 5.57
CA ALA A 115 -1.39 -6.51 5.11
C ALA A 115 -0.59 -7.51 4.27
N PHE A 116 -0.64 -8.80 4.64
CA PHE A 116 0.00 -9.88 3.88
C PHE A 116 -0.61 -10.03 2.49
N PHE A 117 -1.93 -10.16 2.39
CA PHE A 117 -2.62 -10.32 1.11
C PHE A 117 -2.46 -9.08 0.21
N LEU A 118 -2.53 -7.88 0.78
CA LEU A 118 -2.29 -6.64 0.04
C LEU A 118 -0.91 -6.68 -0.63
N LYS A 119 0.15 -6.97 0.14
CA LYS A 119 1.53 -7.02 -0.40
C LYS A 119 1.73 -8.17 -1.39
N ALA A 120 1.15 -9.34 -1.12
CA ALA A 120 1.25 -10.51 -1.98
C ALA A 120 0.63 -10.29 -3.37
N ILE A 121 -0.43 -9.48 -3.47
CA ILE A 121 -1.08 -9.13 -4.74
C ILE A 121 -0.43 -7.90 -5.38
N LEU A 122 -0.12 -6.88 -4.59
CA LEU A 122 0.39 -5.60 -5.06
C LEU A 122 1.79 -5.70 -5.66
N ILE A 123 2.72 -6.42 -5.01
CA ILE A 123 4.11 -6.49 -5.45
C ILE A 123 4.23 -7.13 -6.86
N PRO A 124 3.64 -8.31 -7.14
CA PRO A 124 3.67 -8.87 -8.49
C PRO A 124 2.97 -7.98 -9.52
N SER A 125 1.84 -7.36 -9.15
CA SER A 125 1.11 -6.44 -10.03
C SER A 125 1.95 -5.22 -10.40
N LEU A 126 2.73 -4.70 -9.45
CA LEU A 126 3.61 -3.55 -9.66
C LEU A 126 4.76 -3.91 -10.61
N VAL A 127 5.35 -5.11 -10.46
CA VAL A 127 6.37 -5.60 -11.40
C VAL A 127 5.79 -5.70 -12.82
N LEU A 128 4.61 -6.30 -12.96
CA LEU A 128 3.93 -6.40 -14.27
C LEU A 128 3.59 -5.02 -14.85
N ALA A 129 3.18 -4.07 -14.01
CA ALA A 129 2.92 -2.68 -14.41
C ALA A 129 4.18 -2.06 -15.01
N TYR A 130 5.32 -2.15 -14.32
CA TYR A 130 6.58 -1.60 -14.80
C TYR A 130 7.08 -2.26 -16.08
N MET A 131 6.98 -3.58 -16.18
CA MET A 131 7.39 -4.27 -17.40
C MET A 131 6.52 -3.90 -18.61
N LYS A 132 5.21 -3.69 -18.42
CA LYS A 132 4.32 -3.17 -19.47
C LYS A 132 4.65 -1.72 -19.83
N LEU A 133 4.84 -0.86 -18.83
CA LEU A 133 5.15 0.56 -19.03
C LEU A 133 6.49 0.80 -19.75
N LEU A 134 7.50 -0.04 -19.48
CA LEU A 134 8.78 0.00 -20.18
C LEU A 134 8.74 -0.62 -21.58
N GLY A 135 7.63 -1.24 -21.97
CA GLY A 135 7.47 -1.89 -23.27
C GLY A 135 8.13 -3.27 -23.36
N PHE A 136 8.57 -3.87 -22.24
CA PHE A 136 9.16 -5.21 -22.23
C PHE A 136 8.13 -6.32 -22.41
N LEU A 137 6.86 -6.07 -22.06
CA LEU A 137 5.77 -7.01 -22.26
C LEU A 137 4.46 -6.32 -22.59
N THR A 138 3.59 -7.03 -23.29
CA THR A 138 2.18 -6.64 -23.46
C THR A 138 1.31 -7.62 -22.70
N LEU A 139 0.51 -7.14 -21.76
CA LEU A 139 -0.42 -7.98 -21.01
C LEU A 139 -1.60 -8.37 -21.91
N SER A 140 -1.93 -9.66 -21.94
CA SER A 140 -3.15 -10.10 -22.61
C SER A 140 -4.39 -9.58 -21.86
N PRO A 141 -5.49 -9.26 -22.57
CA PRO A 141 -6.73 -8.83 -21.92
C PRO A 141 -7.24 -9.83 -20.87
N ALA A 142 -7.05 -11.12 -21.12
CA ALA A 142 -7.41 -12.19 -20.19
C ALA A 142 -6.62 -12.08 -18.86
N LEU A 143 -5.32 -11.80 -18.91
CA LEU A 143 -4.50 -11.63 -17.72
C LEU A 143 -4.87 -10.37 -16.94
N GLN A 144 -5.21 -9.28 -17.63
CA GLN A 144 -5.68 -8.04 -16.99
C GLN A 144 -7.01 -8.24 -16.27
N LEU A 145 -7.97 -8.92 -16.90
CA LEU A 145 -9.24 -9.29 -16.28
C LEU A 145 -9.04 -10.20 -15.08
N PHE A 146 -8.13 -11.17 -15.18
CA PHE A 146 -7.79 -12.06 -14.07
C PHE A 146 -7.20 -11.29 -12.88
N LEU A 147 -6.25 -10.38 -13.13
CA LEU A 147 -5.70 -9.50 -12.08
C LEU A 147 -6.79 -8.65 -11.44
N SER A 148 -7.63 -8.00 -12.26
CA SER A 148 -8.76 -7.20 -11.78
C SER A 148 -9.70 -8.02 -10.89
N ALA A 149 -10.05 -9.25 -11.29
CA ALA A 149 -10.88 -10.15 -10.50
C ALA A 149 -10.25 -10.50 -9.14
N ILE A 150 -8.92 -10.75 -9.10
CA ILE A 150 -8.19 -10.97 -7.84
C ILE A 150 -8.34 -9.75 -6.91
N TYR A 151 -8.19 -8.54 -7.43
CA TYR A 151 -8.34 -7.33 -6.62
C TYR A 151 -9.77 -7.17 -6.09
N TRP A 152 -10.80 -7.49 -6.88
CA TRP A 152 -12.18 -7.44 -6.39
C TRP A 152 -12.45 -8.47 -5.29
N VAL A 153 -11.92 -9.69 -5.42
CA VAL A 153 -11.99 -10.70 -4.34
C VAL A 153 -11.24 -10.23 -3.10
N PHE A 154 -10.07 -9.62 -3.29
CA PHE A 154 -9.31 -9.02 -2.19
C PHE A 154 -10.08 -7.90 -1.50
N ILE A 155 -10.78 -7.04 -2.24
CA ILE A 155 -11.64 -5.99 -1.66
C ILE A 155 -12.70 -6.63 -0.76
N LEU A 156 -13.42 -7.66 -1.23
CA LEU A 156 -14.40 -8.37 -0.41
C LEU A 156 -13.79 -8.90 0.89
N TYR A 157 -12.63 -9.56 0.80
CA TYR A 157 -11.88 -10.02 1.96
C TYR A 157 -11.46 -8.86 2.89
N SER A 158 -11.02 -7.74 2.32
CA SER A 158 -10.53 -6.59 3.10
C SER A 158 -11.63 -5.98 3.96
N TYR A 159 -12.86 -5.87 3.45
CA TYR A 159 -14.01 -5.37 4.18
C TYR A 159 -14.54 -6.39 5.19
N LEU A 160 -14.48 -7.69 4.87
CA LEU A 160 -14.76 -8.75 5.85
C LEU A 160 -13.77 -8.69 7.02
N SER A 161 -12.47 -8.51 6.74
CA SER A 161 -11.44 -8.38 7.77
C SER A 161 -11.68 -7.14 8.65
N LEU A 162 -12.08 -6.01 8.04
CA LEU A 162 -12.41 -4.78 8.77
C LEU A 162 -13.61 -5.00 9.68
N TRP A 163 -14.66 -5.64 9.17
CA TRP A 163 -15.85 -5.96 9.95
C TRP A 163 -15.52 -6.88 11.14
N MET A 164 -14.70 -7.91 10.93
CA MET A 164 -14.24 -8.79 12.01
C MET A 164 -13.45 -8.04 13.07
N VAL A 165 -12.57 -7.12 12.65
CA VAL A 165 -11.86 -6.22 13.58
C VAL A 165 -12.88 -5.44 14.41
N ILE A 166 -13.77 -4.68 13.78
CA ILE A 166 -14.80 -3.87 14.48
C ILE A 166 -15.68 -4.72 15.40
N ARG A 167 -16.02 -5.95 15.01
CA ARG A 167 -16.80 -6.87 15.84
C ARG A 167 -16.04 -7.28 17.10
N LEU A 168 -14.75 -7.61 16.98
CA LEU A 168 -13.89 -7.98 18.11
C LEU A 168 -13.61 -6.80 19.05
N TYR A 169 -13.75 -5.57 18.57
CA TYR A 169 -13.73 -4.35 19.39
C TYR A 169 -14.95 -4.19 20.29
N ARG A 170 -16.09 -4.77 19.91
CA ARG A 170 -17.33 -4.69 20.70
C ARG A 170 -17.47 -5.81 21.74
N SER A 171 -16.53 -6.76 21.79
CA SER A 171 -16.63 -8.00 22.59
C SER A 171 -15.52 -8.14 23.64
#